data_AF-A0A421JYU2-F1
#
_entry.id   AF-A0A421JYU2-F1
#
_cell.length_a   1.000
_cell.length_b   1.000
_cell.length_c   1.000
_cell.angle_alpha   90.00
_cell.angle_beta   90.00
_cell.angle_gamma   90.00
#
_symmetry.space_group_name_H-M   'P 1'
#
loop_
_entity.id
_entity.type
_entity.pdbx_description
1 polymer ?
#
loop_
_entity_poly.entity_id
_entity_poly.type
_entity_poly.pdbx_seq_one_letter_code
_entity_poly.pdbx_strand_id
1 'polypeptide(L)'
;MNLRHLGRFFDRNSTSVDMGNRNGPFGMKFNTGKVVLDARGGNDKIHVHQNMDGSVKVNVNGKDYNFTAEQAKNLVIKGGRGNDTITMSGHQLYGPKTSITIDGGKGNDTIYGSCGDDKLIGGKGNDTIYGGGGNDYINGGKGSDKLYGGCGNDRIVGGKGNDTIKGGCGNDSISGGKGRDSIHGGCGNDSISGGKGNDRIFGGHGNDSIRGGKGNDTIDGGCGNDNIQGNKGRDRIFGGFGNDTIHGGKGSDTIYGQWGNDLIIGGKGNDTIDGGSGNDRIQGNKGHDHLRGGSGNDIIHGGKGWDLLVGGDGHDYLNGGKGWDRIIQGNDDQRSTMPVGPGMILKHISAR
;
A
#
# COMPACT_ATOMS: atom_id res chain seq x y z
N MET A 1 -20.40 15.84 -66.30
CA MET A 1 -21.81 15.62 -65.91
C MET A 1 -21.90 14.17 -65.45
N ASN A 2 -21.94 13.84 -64.15
CA ASN A 2 -23.00 13.92 -63.12
C ASN A 2 -23.33 12.45 -62.73
N LEU A 3 -22.97 11.92 -61.55
CA LEU A 3 -23.54 12.05 -60.20
C LEU A 3 -24.96 11.45 -59.99
N ARG A 4 -25.03 10.49 -59.02
CA ARG A 4 -26.10 10.19 -58.02
C ARG A 4 -26.94 8.90 -58.15
N HIS A 5 -26.77 7.98 -57.19
CA HIS A 5 -27.66 7.64 -56.04
C HIS A 5 -27.01 6.46 -55.26
N LEU A 6 -26.47 6.56 -54.04
CA LEU A 6 -27.00 6.82 -52.68
C LEU A 6 -28.14 5.87 -52.20
N GLY A 7 -27.87 5.12 -51.12
CA GLY A 7 -28.89 4.44 -50.27
C GLY A 7 -28.46 3.06 -49.72
N ARG A 8 -27.59 3.00 -48.68
CA ARG A 8 -27.90 2.64 -47.26
C ARG A 8 -28.46 1.23 -47.00
N PHE A 9 -27.72 0.42 -46.25
CA PHE A 9 -28.18 -0.13 -44.96
C PHE A 9 -27.02 -0.19 -43.97
N PHE A 10 -27.15 0.64 -42.92
CA PHE A 10 -26.39 0.56 -41.68
C PHE A 10 -27.13 -0.43 -40.76
N ASP A 11 -26.38 -1.36 -40.16
CA ASP A 11 -26.71 -1.99 -38.88
C ASP A 11 -25.34 -2.14 -38.17
N ARG A 12 -24.91 -1.28 -37.23
CA ARG A 12 -25.37 -1.06 -35.84
C ARG A 12 -25.46 -2.33 -35.00
N ASN A 13 -24.41 -3.16 -35.00
CA ASN A 13 -23.71 -3.64 -33.79
C ASN A 13 -22.69 -4.72 -34.17
N SER A 14 -21.43 -4.54 -33.75
CA SER A 14 -20.32 -5.51 -33.83
C SER A 14 -19.93 -6.01 -35.24
N THR A 15 -19.01 -5.29 -35.88
CA THR A 15 -18.23 -5.83 -37.00
C THR A 15 -17.11 -6.74 -36.44
N SER A 16 -17.34 -8.04 -36.43
CA SER A 16 -16.27 -9.04 -36.37
C SER A 16 -15.53 -9.06 -37.71
N VAL A 17 -14.20 -8.97 -37.68
CA VAL A 17 -13.35 -9.24 -38.85
C VAL A 17 -12.44 -10.42 -38.50
N ASP A 18 -12.65 -11.54 -39.20
CA ASP A 18 -11.70 -12.64 -39.30
C ASP A 18 -10.56 -12.23 -40.26
N MET A 19 -9.31 -12.29 -39.81
CA MET A 19 -8.14 -12.30 -40.69
C MET A 19 -7.03 -13.19 -40.12
N GLY A 20 -7.09 -14.47 -40.48
CA GLY A 20 -5.95 -15.06 -41.18
C GLY A 20 -4.78 -15.57 -40.33
N ASN A 21 -4.78 -16.89 -40.17
CA ASN A 21 -3.63 -17.77 -39.99
C ASN A 21 -2.98 -17.84 -38.58
N ARG A 22 -3.11 -19.02 -37.96
CA ARG A 22 -2.49 -19.42 -36.70
C ARG A 22 -0.95 -19.47 -36.75
N ASN A 23 -0.31 -19.07 -37.86
CA ASN A 23 1.15 -19.11 -38.06
C ASN A 23 1.76 -17.87 -38.79
N GLY A 24 1.18 -16.66 -38.65
CA GLY A 24 1.81 -15.36 -39.04
C GLY A 24 1.96 -14.40 -37.83
N PRO A 25 2.75 -13.30 -37.90
CA PRO A 25 3.52 -12.77 -36.74
C PRO A 25 2.75 -12.10 -35.59
N PHE A 26 1.43 -11.86 -35.69
CA PHE A 26 0.65 -11.17 -34.64
C PHE A 26 -0.81 -11.66 -34.63
N GLY A 27 -1.52 -11.60 -33.51
CA GLY A 27 -2.94 -11.98 -33.43
C GLY A 27 -3.78 -10.91 -32.72
N MET A 28 -4.87 -10.46 -33.34
CA MET A 28 -5.88 -9.60 -32.71
C MET A 28 -7.15 -10.39 -32.46
N LYS A 29 -7.79 -10.17 -31.30
CA LYS A 29 -9.10 -10.74 -30.98
C LYS A 29 -10.05 -9.62 -30.61
N PHE A 30 -11.19 -9.57 -31.29
CA PHE A 30 -12.34 -8.75 -30.91
C PHE A 30 -13.33 -9.67 -30.19
N ASN A 31 -13.56 -9.46 -28.90
CA ASN A 31 -14.55 -10.21 -28.14
C ASN A 31 -15.47 -9.23 -27.44
N THR A 32 -16.77 -9.28 -27.73
CA THR A 32 -17.85 -8.51 -27.09
C THR A 32 -17.39 -7.21 -26.40
N GLY A 33 -17.14 -6.16 -27.19
CA GLY A 33 -16.77 -4.84 -26.68
C GLY A 33 -15.28 -4.62 -26.39
N LYS A 34 -14.40 -5.63 -26.48
CA LYS A 34 -12.97 -5.52 -26.18
C LYS A 34 -12.09 -5.68 -27.43
N VAL A 35 -11.08 -4.81 -27.58
CA VAL A 35 -10.06 -4.88 -28.64
C VAL A 35 -8.75 -5.36 -28.00
N VAL A 36 -8.20 -6.49 -28.44
CA VAL A 36 -6.95 -7.04 -27.86
C VAL A 36 -5.84 -7.06 -28.89
N LEU A 37 -4.72 -6.42 -28.56
CA LEU A 37 -3.43 -6.56 -29.24
C LEU A 37 -2.53 -7.46 -28.38
N ASP A 38 -2.09 -8.58 -28.95
CA ASP A 38 -1.27 -9.59 -28.28
C ASP A 38 0.08 -9.67 -28.99
N ALA A 39 1.11 -9.09 -28.38
CA ALA A 39 2.49 -9.31 -28.78
C ALA A 39 2.86 -10.76 -28.39
N ARG A 40 3.21 -11.58 -29.38
CA ARG A 40 3.53 -12.98 -29.14
C ARG A 40 4.98 -13.08 -28.66
N GLY A 41 5.27 -14.15 -27.93
CA GLY A 41 6.50 -14.26 -27.13
C GLY A 41 7.83 -13.85 -27.78
N GLY A 42 8.69 -13.28 -26.96
CA GLY A 42 9.96 -12.63 -27.28
C GLY A 42 10.20 -11.54 -26.24
N ASN A 43 11.25 -10.74 -26.37
CA ASN A 43 11.32 -9.50 -25.59
C ASN A 43 10.80 -8.38 -26.50
N ASP A 44 9.58 -7.92 -26.27
CA ASP A 44 8.88 -6.98 -27.13
C ASP A 44 9.01 -5.54 -26.65
N LYS A 45 9.33 -4.64 -27.58
CA LYS A 45 9.25 -3.18 -27.36
C LYS A 45 7.94 -2.68 -27.93
N ILE A 46 7.03 -2.28 -27.04
CA ILE A 46 5.72 -1.76 -27.37
C ILE A 46 5.69 -0.27 -27.02
N HIS A 47 5.43 0.56 -28.03
CA HIS A 47 5.26 1.99 -27.85
C HIS A 47 3.85 2.39 -28.24
N VAL A 48 3.12 2.98 -27.32
CA VAL A 48 1.74 3.42 -27.52
C VAL A 48 1.74 4.92 -27.61
N HIS A 49 1.27 5.44 -28.73
CA HIS A 49 1.08 6.86 -28.96
C HIS A 49 -0.40 7.17 -29.07
N GLN A 50 -0.89 8.08 -28.24
CA GLN A 50 -2.24 8.59 -28.38
C GLN A 50 -2.28 9.94 -29.09
N ASN A 51 -3.13 10.02 -30.11
CA ASN A 51 -3.39 11.24 -30.85
C ASN A 51 -4.47 12.10 -30.15
N MET A 52 -4.48 13.40 -30.48
CA MET A 52 -5.46 14.37 -29.98
C MET A 52 -6.93 14.01 -30.28
N ASP A 53 -7.18 13.29 -31.36
CA ASP A 53 -8.52 12.84 -31.77
C ASP A 53 -8.99 11.58 -31.00
N GLY A 54 -8.18 11.12 -30.03
CA GLY A 54 -8.43 9.91 -29.24
C GLY A 54 -8.03 8.62 -29.93
N SER A 55 -7.60 8.65 -31.20
CA SER A 55 -7.05 7.48 -31.87
C SER A 55 -5.71 7.07 -31.26
N VAL A 56 -5.41 5.77 -31.29
CA VAL A 56 -4.22 5.20 -30.68
C VAL A 56 -3.40 4.48 -31.73
N LYS A 57 -2.10 4.74 -31.76
CA LYS A 57 -1.10 4.03 -32.55
C LYS A 57 -0.25 3.19 -31.62
N VAL A 58 -0.23 1.88 -31.83
CA VAL A 58 0.65 0.95 -31.10
C VAL A 58 1.75 0.48 -32.05
N ASN A 59 2.99 0.81 -31.75
CA ASN A 59 4.17 0.25 -32.41
C ASN A 59 4.66 -0.96 -31.62
N VAL A 60 4.80 -2.12 -32.26
CA VAL A 60 5.42 -3.32 -31.67
C VAL A 60 6.63 -3.68 -32.50
N ASN A 61 7.82 -3.57 -31.92
CA ASN A 61 9.10 -3.87 -32.58
C ASN A 61 9.25 -3.23 -33.97
N GLY A 62 8.80 -1.99 -34.14
CA GLY A 62 8.86 -1.25 -35.39
C GLY A 62 7.63 -1.40 -36.31
N LYS A 63 6.67 -2.26 -35.97
CA LYS A 63 5.43 -2.42 -36.75
C LYS A 63 4.26 -1.67 -36.11
N ASP A 64 3.59 -0.85 -36.91
CA ASP A 64 2.48 0.00 -36.47
C ASP A 64 1.11 -0.67 -36.56
N TYR A 65 0.28 -0.44 -35.54
CA TYR A 65 -1.13 -0.81 -35.45
C TYR A 65 -1.95 0.41 -35.05
N ASN A 66 -2.88 0.82 -35.91
CA ASN A 66 -3.69 2.02 -35.67
C ASN A 66 -5.10 1.61 -35.23
N PHE A 67 -5.61 2.27 -34.20
CA PHE A 67 -6.91 2.08 -33.60
C PHE A 67 -7.66 3.40 -33.62
N THR A 68 -8.92 3.37 -34.07
CA THR A 68 -9.79 4.55 -33.96
C THR A 68 -10.06 4.89 -32.50
N ALA A 69 -10.53 6.11 -32.22
CA ALA A 69 -10.90 6.52 -30.86
C ALA A 69 -11.93 5.58 -30.21
N GLU A 70 -12.85 5.02 -31.00
CA GLU A 70 -13.84 4.07 -30.49
C GLU A 70 -13.22 2.70 -30.14
N GLN A 71 -12.25 2.24 -30.94
CA GLN A 71 -11.50 1.01 -30.64
C GLN A 71 -10.59 1.18 -29.43
N ALA A 72 -9.97 2.35 -29.29
CA ALA A 72 -9.05 2.69 -28.20
C ALA A 72 -9.71 2.59 -26.81
N LYS A 73 -10.99 2.95 -26.69
CA LYS A 73 -11.74 2.89 -25.42
C LYS A 73 -11.71 1.52 -24.73
N ASN A 74 -11.57 0.44 -25.49
CA ASN A 74 -11.54 -0.91 -24.96
C ASN A 74 -10.30 -1.68 -25.42
N LEU A 75 -9.23 -0.96 -25.76
CA LEU A 75 -7.97 -1.55 -26.19
C LEU A 75 -7.23 -2.15 -24.99
N VAL A 76 -6.79 -3.40 -25.17
CA VAL A 76 -5.92 -4.11 -24.23
C VAL A 76 -4.67 -4.55 -24.94
N ILE A 77 -3.56 -4.18 -24.36
CA ILE A 77 -2.23 -4.49 -24.87
C ILE A 77 -1.66 -5.61 -24.01
N LYS A 78 -1.19 -6.68 -24.66
CA LYS A 78 -0.50 -7.79 -23.99
C LYS A 78 0.93 -7.88 -24.46
N GLY A 79 1.89 -7.92 -23.53
CA GLY A 79 3.31 -8.17 -23.80
C GLY A 79 3.56 -9.61 -24.21
N GLY A 80 2.96 -10.56 -23.49
CA GLY A 80 2.91 -11.96 -23.89
C GLY A 80 3.89 -12.83 -23.11
N ARG A 81 4.99 -13.26 -23.72
CA ARG A 81 6.04 -14.05 -23.04
C ARG A 81 7.37 -13.36 -23.26
N GLY A 82 8.26 -13.36 -22.28
CA GLY A 82 9.57 -12.75 -22.36
C GLY A 82 9.55 -11.38 -21.69
N ASN A 83 10.68 -10.69 -21.68
CA ASN A 83 10.81 -9.44 -20.93
C ASN A 83 10.41 -8.28 -21.83
N ASP A 84 9.22 -7.75 -21.62
CA ASP A 84 8.61 -6.76 -22.50
C ASP A 84 8.79 -5.34 -21.94
N THR A 85 8.83 -4.35 -22.82
CA THR A 85 8.89 -2.93 -22.45
C THR A 85 7.74 -2.20 -23.12
N ILE A 86 6.77 -1.76 -22.33
CA ILE A 86 5.59 -1.03 -22.80
C ILE A 86 5.68 0.42 -22.33
N THR A 87 5.73 1.36 -23.28
CA THR A 87 5.88 2.80 -23.03
C THR A 87 4.75 3.59 -23.66
N MET A 88 4.43 4.75 -23.07
CA MET A 88 3.39 5.66 -23.55
C MET A 88 3.98 6.97 -24.03
N SER A 89 3.39 7.55 -25.07
CA SER A 89 3.59 8.96 -25.46
C SER A 89 2.28 9.55 -25.99
N GLY A 90 2.25 10.88 -26.10
CA GLY A 90 1.06 11.61 -26.53
C GLY A 90 0.21 12.08 -25.35
N HIS A 91 -0.21 13.35 -25.44
CA HIS A 91 -1.09 14.09 -24.55
C HIS A 91 -0.86 14.01 -23.03
N GLN A 92 0.30 14.49 -22.57
CA GLN A 92 0.62 14.53 -21.14
C GLN A 92 0.09 15.76 -20.37
N LEU A 93 -0.57 16.76 -20.99
CA LEU A 93 -0.89 18.01 -20.27
C LEU A 93 -2.26 18.66 -20.55
N TYR A 94 -2.90 18.48 -21.72
CA TYR A 94 -4.14 19.23 -22.07
C TYR A 94 -5.12 18.45 -22.98
N GLY A 95 -5.49 17.22 -22.62
CA GLY A 95 -6.49 16.44 -23.38
C GLY A 95 -7.29 15.49 -22.47
N PRO A 96 -8.29 14.75 -23.00
CA PRO A 96 -9.00 13.75 -22.22
C PRO A 96 -8.01 12.72 -21.71
N LYS A 97 -7.91 12.60 -20.38
CA LYS A 97 -7.18 11.54 -19.70
C LYS A 97 -7.69 10.21 -20.22
N THR A 98 -6.82 9.39 -20.81
CA THR A 98 -7.26 8.10 -21.33
C THR A 98 -6.77 6.98 -20.46
N SER A 99 -7.73 6.17 -20.04
CA SER A 99 -7.49 4.91 -19.38
C SER A 99 -7.01 3.88 -20.39
N ILE A 100 -5.90 3.22 -20.11
CA ILE A 100 -5.42 2.07 -20.87
C ILE A 100 -5.46 0.80 -20.03
N THR A 101 -5.50 -0.35 -20.69
CA THR A 101 -5.29 -1.64 -20.02
C THR A 101 -4.10 -2.36 -20.63
N ILE A 102 -3.12 -2.70 -19.79
CA ILE A 102 -1.88 -3.39 -20.17
C ILE A 102 -1.72 -4.65 -19.31
N ASP A 103 -1.27 -5.73 -19.94
CA ASP A 103 -0.96 -7.02 -19.32
C ASP A 103 0.41 -7.50 -19.82
N GLY A 104 1.45 -7.38 -18.99
CA GLY A 104 2.83 -7.76 -19.33
C GLY A 104 2.92 -9.25 -19.70
N GLY A 105 2.37 -10.09 -18.84
CA GLY A 105 2.14 -11.51 -19.12
C GLY A 105 3.14 -12.40 -18.40
N LYS A 106 4.18 -12.88 -19.09
CA LYS A 106 5.26 -13.65 -18.47
C LYS A 106 6.58 -13.00 -18.82
N GLY A 107 7.52 -12.99 -17.88
CA GLY A 107 8.84 -12.40 -18.04
C GLY A 107 8.97 -11.24 -17.08
N ASN A 108 10.11 -10.56 -17.11
CA ASN A 108 10.32 -9.39 -16.29
C ASN A 108 9.98 -8.18 -17.14
N ASP A 109 8.78 -7.65 -16.96
CA ASP A 109 8.21 -6.63 -17.83
C ASP A 109 8.45 -5.23 -17.24
N THR A 110 8.61 -4.24 -18.11
CA THR A 110 8.62 -2.82 -17.74
C THR A 110 7.43 -2.11 -18.38
N ILE A 111 6.54 -1.58 -17.55
CA ILE A 111 5.28 -0.97 -17.99
C ILE A 111 5.23 0.48 -17.48
N TYR A 112 4.97 1.41 -18.40
CA TYR A 112 4.65 2.79 -18.09
C TYR A 112 3.19 3.06 -18.47
N GLY A 113 2.39 3.53 -17.52
CA GLY A 113 1.06 4.06 -17.74
C GLY A 113 1.11 5.52 -18.22
N SER A 114 -0.02 6.18 -18.12
CA SER A 114 -0.34 7.47 -18.70
C SER A 114 -0.69 8.49 -17.61
N CYS A 115 -1.47 9.52 -17.94
CA CYS A 115 -2.01 10.48 -16.98
C CYS A 115 -3.52 10.26 -16.69
N GLY A 116 -4.09 9.18 -17.24
CA GLY A 116 -5.45 8.74 -16.98
C GLY A 116 -5.51 7.47 -16.14
N ASP A 117 -6.74 7.10 -15.75
CA ASP A 117 -6.99 6.02 -14.80
C ASP A 117 -6.72 4.65 -15.46
N ASP A 118 -5.53 4.11 -15.26
CA ASP A 118 -5.02 2.96 -16.01
C ASP A 118 -5.24 1.63 -15.28
N LYS A 119 -5.18 0.54 -16.05
CA LYS A 119 -5.18 -0.82 -15.53
C LYS A 119 -3.93 -1.54 -15.98
N LEU A 120 -2.97 -1.70 -15.07
CA LEU A 120 -1.65 -2.24 -15.34
C LEU A 120 -1.45 -3.57 -14.60
N ILE A 121 -1.11 -4.62 -15.33
CA ILE A 121 -0.88 -5.96 -14.79
C ILE A 121 0.51 -6.42 -15.23
N GLY A 122 1.39 -6.77 -14.30
CA GLY A 122 2.72 -7.33 -14.57
C GLY A 122 2.61 -8.79 -15.02
N GLY A 123 2.17 -9.65 -14.11
CA GLY A 123 1.81 -11.04 -14.42
C GLY A 123 2.73 -12.04 -13.73
N LYS A 124 3.71 -12.60 -14.45
CA LYS A 124 4.70 -13.51 -13.88
C LYS A 124 6.10 -13.00 -14.19
N GLY A 125 6.97 -13.01 -13.20
CA GLY A 125 8.34 -12.52 -13.33
C GLY A 125 8.49 -11.28 -12.46
N ASN A 126 9.68 -10.70 -12.44
CA ASN A 126 9.94 -9.53 -11.61
C ASN A 126 9.66 -8.28 -12.44
N ASP A 127 8.48 -7.71 -12.26
CA ASP A 127 7.97 -6.65 -13.11
C ASP A 127 8.28 -5.27 -12.51
N THR A 128 8.37 -4.26 -13.36
CA THR A 128 8.48 -2.84 -12.96
C THR A 128 7.35 -2.06 -13.62
N ILE A 129 6.48 -1.48 -12.80
CA ILE A 129 5.26 -0.80 -13.27
C ILE A 129 5.21 0.62 -12.70
N TYR A 130 5.02 1.60 -13.58
CA TYR A 130 4.77 3.00 -13.25
C TYR A 130 3.35 3.36 -13.68
N GLY A 131 2.47 3.73 -12.77
CA GLY A 131 1.09 4.17 -13.04
C GLY A 131 1.06 5.49 -13.79
N GLY A 132 1.69 6.50 -13.18
CA GLY A 132 1.84 7.82 -13.78
C GLY A 132 0.94 8.82 -13.08
N GLY A 133 -0.11 9.29 -13.74
CA GLY A 133 -1.14 10.09 -13.09
C GLY A 133 -2.52 9.53 -13.38
N GLY A 134 -3.52 9.89 -12.59
CA GLY A 134 -4.83 9.25 -12.66
C GLY A 134 -5.02 8.30 -11.48
N ASN A 135 -6.20 7.73 -11.34
CA ASN A 135 -6.48 6.72 -10.33
C ASN A 135 -6.24 5.33 -10.93
N ASP A 136 -5.05 4.78 -10.72
CA ASP A 136 -4.59 3.58 -11.39
C ASP A 136 -4.93 2.31 -10.63
N TYR A 137 -5.17 1.22 -11.35
CA TYR A 137 -5.14 -0.12 -10.82
C TYR A 137 -3.85 -0.82 -11.24
N ILE A 138 -2.99 -1.13 -10.29
CA ILE A 138 -1.70 -1.79 -10.51
C ILE A 138 -1.69 -3.16 -9.82
N ASN A 139 -1.28 -4.20 -10.55
CA ASN A 139 -1.14 -5.57 -10.02
C ASN A 139 0.18 -6.19 -10.50
N GLY A 140 1.14 -6.40 -9.59
CA GLY A 140 2.44 -7.01 -9.89
C GLY A 140 2.29 -8.48 -10.26
N GLY A 141 1.63 -9.26 -9.41
CA GLY A 141 1.22 -10.63 -9.71
C GLY A 141 2.13 -11.66 -9.03
N LYS A 142 3.08 -12.23 -9.76
CA LYS A 142 4.06 -13.19 -9.20
C LYS A 142 5.46 -12.73 -9.53
N GLY A 143 6.32 -12.68 -8.54
CA GLY A 143 7.71 -12.27 -8.67
C GLY A 143 7.99 -11.19 -7.66
N SER A 144 9.22 -10.70 -7.62
CA SER A 144 9.57 -9.54 -6.82
C SER A 144 9.40 -8.30 -7.67
N ASP A 145 8.28 -7.60 -7.47
CA ASP A 145 7.83 -6.53 -8.34
C ASP A 145 8.20 -5.15 -7.78
N LYS A 146 8.33 -4.17 -8.67
CA LYS A 146 8.49 -2.74 -8.33
C LYS A 146 7.30 -1.96 -8.86
N LEU A 147 6.46 -1.47 -7.96
CA LEU A 147 5.20 -0.83 -8.29
C LEU A 147 5.20 0.62 -7.81
N TYR A 148 4.88 1.54 -8.70
CA TYR A 148 4.81 2.98 -8.43
C TYR A 148 3.46 3.49 -8.91
N GLY A 149 2.59 3.96 -8.02
CA GLY A 149 1.30 4.55 -8.36
C GLY A 149 1.46 5.87 -9.09
N GLY A 150 1.98 6.87 -8.39
CA GLY A 150 2.27 8.19 -8.95
C GLY A 150 1.32 9.23 -8.39
N CYS A 151 0.54 9.91 -9.23
CA CYS A 151 -0.40 10.94 -8.79
C CYS A 151 -1.84 10.49 -8.97
N GLY A 152 -2.63 10.47 -7.90
CA GLY A 152 -4.04 10.09 -7.91
C GLY A 152 -4.29 9.06 -6.82
N ASN A 153 -5.55 8.63 -6.69
CA ASN A 153 -5.91 7.63 -5.68
C ASN A 153 -5.76 6.24 -6.29
N ASP A 154 -4.60 5.63 -6.08
CA ASP A 154 -4.21 4.40 -6.74
C ASP A 154 -4.63 3.17 -5.94
N ARG A 155 -4.87 2.07 -6.65
CA ARG A 155 -5.07 0.74 -6.06
C ARG A 155 -3.96 -0.19 -6.50
N ILE A 156 -3.07 -0.53 -5.57
CA ILE A 156 -1.85 -1.28 -5.85
C ILE A 156 -1.86 -2.63 -5.13
N VAL A 157 -1.57 -3.70 -5.86
CA VAL A 157 -1.46 -5.07 -5.35
C VAL A 157 -0.11 -5.66 -5.76
N GLY A 158 0.78 -5.93 -4.80
CA GLY A 158 2.06 -6.61 -5.02
C GLY A 158 1.86 -8.03 -5.51
N GLY A 159 1.31 -8.88 -4.65
CA GLY A 159 0.88 -10.23 -5.02
C GLY A 159 1.71 -11.30 -4.33
N LYS A 160 2.63 -11.94 -5.06
CA LYS A 160 3.53 -12.96 -4.50
C LYS A 160 4.98 -12.60 -4.80
N GLY A 161 5.82 -12.59 -3.79
CA GLY A 161 7.24 -12.32 -3.90
C GLY A 161 7.58 -11.17 -2.98
N ASN A 162 8.83 -10.74 -2.96
CA ASN A 162 9.22 -9.61 -2.13
C ASN A 162 9.04 -8.34 -2.96
N ASP A 163 7.97 -7.60 -2.73
CA ASP A 163 7.57 -6.48 -3.58
C ASP A 163 8.06 -5.15 -3.01
N THR A 164 8.35 -4.19 -3.89
CA THR A 164 8.63 -2.80 -3.53
C THR A 164 7.51 -1.92 -4.07
N ILE A 165 6.75 -1.29 -3.19
CA ILE A 165 5.55 -0.53 -3.55
C ILE A 165 5.67 0.90 -3.06
N LYS A 166 5.36 1.85 -3.94
CA LYS A 166 5.16 3.26 -3.59
C LYS A 166 3.81 3.73 -4.12
N GLY A 167 2.94 4.22 -3.25
CA GLY A 167 1.66 4.83 -3.62
C GLY A 167 1.89 6.12 -4.39
N GLY A 168 2.39 7.15 -3.71
CA GLY A 168 2.74 8.42 -4.32
C GLY A 168 1.93 9.56 -3.71
N CYS A 169 1.23 10.33 -4.53
CA CYS A 169 0.36 11.41 -4.08
C CYS A 169 -1.09 10.98 -4.28
N GLY A 170 -1.92 11.10 -3.25
CA GLY A 170 -3.33 10.72 -3.28
C GLY A 170 -3.65 9.75 -2.15
N ASN A 171 -4.92 9.40 -2.01
CA ASN A 171 -5.35 8.44 -1.01
C ASN A 171 -5.30 7.03 -1.61
N ASP A 172 -4.23 6.30 -1.35
CA ASP A 172 -3.93 5.04 -2.01
C ASP A 172 -4.46 3.83 -1.23
N SER A 173 -4.77 2.75 -1.95
CA SER A 173 -5.12 1.45 -1.40
C SER A 173 -4.06 0.43 -1.81
N ILE A 174 -3.22 0.03 -0.85
CA ILE A 174 -2.02 -0.76 -1.10
C ILE A 174 -2.08 -2.11 -0.36
N SER A 175 -1.79 -3.19 -1.09
CA SER A 175 -1.60 -4.53 -0.52
C SER A 175 -0.30 -5.16 -1.01
N GLY A 176 0.62 -5.47 -0.09
CA GLY A 176 1.88 -6.19 -0.38
C GLY A 176 1.60 -7.62 -0.82
N GLY A 177 0.93 -8.39 0.03
CA GLY A 177 0.42 -9.71 -0.32
C GLY A 177 1.19 -10.84 0.37
N LYS A 178 2.07 -11.52 -0.36
CA LYS A 178 2.92 -12.59 0.21
C LYS A 178 4.37 -12.31 -0.09
N GLY A 179 5.22 -12.40 0.91
CA GLY A 179 6.66 -12.20 0.80
C GLY A 179 7.05 -11.10 1.77
N ARG A 180 8.33 -10.75 1.82
CA ARG A 180 8.78 -9.60 2.59
C ARG A 180 8.67 -8.38 1.71
N ASP A 181 7.64 -7.57 1.95
CA ASP A 181 7.32 -6.42 1.15
C ASP A 181 7.90 -5.13 1.75
N SER A 182 8.19 -4.15 0.91
CA SER A 182 8.61 -2.80 1.29
C SER A 182 7.60 -1.82 0.71
N ILE A 183 6.81 -1.18 1.57
CA ILE A 183 5.67 -0.35 1.18
C ILE A 183 5.87 1.07 1.71
N HIS A 184 5.63 2.06 0.86
CA HIS A 184 5.53 3.48 1.21
C HIS A 184 4.20 4.00 0.65
N GLY A 185 3.30 4.48 1.52
CA GLY A 185 2.03 5.12 1.12
C GLY A 185 2.29 6.40 0.33
N GLY A 186 2.80 7.42 1.01
CA GLY A 186 3.27 8.65 0.37
C GLY A 186 2.56 9.86 0.97
N CYS A 187 1.92 10.67 0.13
CA CYS A 187 1.12 11.80 0.57
C CYS A 187 -0.36 11.47 0.40
N GLY A 188 -1.17 11.61 1.45
CA GLY A 188 -2.60 11.35 1.42
C GLY A 188 -2.99 10.42 2.56
N ASN A 189 -4.29 10.16 2.70
CA ASN A 189 -4.77 9.22 3.71
C ASN A 189 -4.81 7.82 3.09
N ASP A 190 -3.78 7.02 3.37
CA ASP A 190 -3.55 5.75 2.72
C ASP A 190 -4.15 4.57 3.50
N SER A 191 -4.55 3.53 2.77
CA SER A 191 -4.95 2.24 3.34
C SER A 191 -3.97 1.16 2.93
N ILE A 192 -3.16 0.70 3.89
CA ILE A 192 -2.01 -0.17 3.63
C ILE A 192 -2.15 -1.51 4.37
N SER A 193 -1.89 -2.61 3.65
CA SER A 193 -1.74 -3.94 4.23
C SER A 193 -0.46 -4.63 3.75
N GLY A 194 0.43 -5.00 4.68
CA GLY A 194 1.65 -5.78 4.38
C GLY A 194 1.29 -7.18 3.90
N GLY A 195 0.54 -7.92 4.72
CA GLY A 195 -0.05 -9.20 4.33
C GLY A 195 0.64 -10.38 5.02
N LYS A 196 1.45 -11.15 4.31
CA LYS A 196 2.22 -12.27 4.88
C LYS A 196 3.71 -12.06 4.60
N GLY A 197 4.50 -12.05 5.65
CA GLY A 197 5.94 -11.91 5.58
C GLY A 197 6.39 -10.97 6.69
N ASN A 198 7.67 -10.62 6.68
CA ASN A 198 8.18 -9.66 7.65
C ASN A 198 8.30 -8.31 6.94
N ASP A 199 7.21 -7.57 6.89
CA ASP A 199 7.03 -6.44 5.99
C ASP A 199 7.63 -5.15 6.56
N ARG A 200 8.03 -4.23 5.69
CA ARG A 200 8.40 -2.85 6.06
C ARG A 200 7.38 -1.90 5.48
N ILE A 201 6.72 -1.14 6.33
CA ILE A 201 5.63 -0.24 5.94
C ILE A 201 5.92 1.16 6.48
N PHE A 202 5.86 2.15 5.61
CA PHE A 202 5.86 3.57 5.96
C PHE A 202 4.57 4.20 5.41
N GLY A 203 3.74 4.78 6.28
CA GLY A 203 2.49 5.44 5.89
C GLY A 203 2.79 6.70 5.07
N GLY A 204 3.43 7.67 5.71
CA GLY A 204 3.93 8.87 5.05
C GLY A 204 3.29 10.13 5.64
N HIS A 205 2.67 10.95 4.81
CA HIS A 205 1.92 12.12 5.23
C HIS A 205 0.42 11.88 5.08
N GLY A 206 -0.36 12.15 6.10
CA GLY A 206 -1.82 11.98 6.10
C GLY A 206 -2.25 11.06 7.22
N ASN A 207 -3.55 10.89 7.39
CA ASN A 207 -4.08 9.99 8.41
C ASN A 207 -4.23 8.60 7.81
N ASP A 208 -3.27 7.71 8.11
CA ASP A 208 -3.14 6.42 7.46
C ASP A 208 -3.81 5.29 8.24
N SER A 209 -4.22 4.26 7.52
CA SER A 209 -4.79 3.03 8.07
C SER A 209 -3.91 1.85 7.69
N ILE A 210 -3.10 1.39 8.64
CA ILE A 210 -2.00 0.45 8.37
C ILE A 210 -2.23 -0.88 9.09
N ARG A 211 -2.04 -1.98 8.36
CA ARG A 211 -2.05 -3.36 8.90
C ARG A 211 -0.79 -4.11 8.49
N GLY A 212 0.05 -4.48 9.46
CA GLY A 212 1.24 -5.34 9.22
C GLY A 212 0.83 -6.69 8.65
N GLY A 213 0.16 -7.50 9.46
CA GLY A 213 -0.51 -8.72 8.99
C GLY A 213 0.02 -9.98 9.67
N LYS A 214 0.83 -10.78 8.98
CA LYS A 214 1.46 -11.96 9.54
C LYS A 214 2.96 -11.91 9.34
N GLY A 215 3.70 -12.04 10.43
CA GLY A 215 5.15 -12.07 10.43
C GLY A 215 5.65 -10.95 11.33
N ASN A 216 6.95 -10.76 11.38
CA ASN A 216 7.52 -9.73 12.24
C ASN A 216 7.65 -8.44 11.42
N ASP A 217 6.68 -7.56 11.55
CA ASP A 217 6.56 -6.37 10.71
C ASP A 217 7.28 -5.17 11.33
N THR A 218 7.75 -4.25 10.48
CA THR A 218 8.24 -2.93 10.89
C THR A 218 7.33 -1.88 10.27
N ILE A 219 6.64 -1.11 11.10
CA ILE A 219 5.63 -0.13 10.69
C ILE A 219 6.01 1.23 11.25
N ASP A 220 5.94 2.25 10.42
CA ASP A 220 6.10 3.66 10.78
C ASP A 220 4.93 4.43 10.15
N GLY A 221 4.08 5.04 10.99
CA GLY A 221 2.89 5.78 10.55
C GLY A 221 3.27 7.03 9.77
N GLY A 222 4.16 7.83 10.33
CA GLY A 222 4.68 9.03 9.69
C GLY A 222 4.06 10.28 10.31
N CYS A 223 3.45 11.15 9.50
CA CYS A 223 2.78 12.35 9.98
C CYS A 223 1.28 12.22 9.78
N GLY A 224 0.49 12.44 10.82
CA GLY A 224 -0.97 12.40 10.79
C GLY A 224 -1.48 11.64 12.00
N ASN A 225 -2.80 11.56 12.15
CA ASN A 225 -3.40 10.71 13.18
C ASN A 225 -3.63 9.32 12.57
N ASP A 226 -2.72 8.41 12.83
CA ASP A 226 -2.68 7.10 12.17
C ASP A 226 -3.42 6.03 12.97
N ASN A 227 -3.95 5.03 12.26
CA ASN A 227 -4.54 3.84 12.84
C ASN A 227 -3.75 2.61 12.42
N ILE A 228 -2.93 2.10 13.34
CA ILE A 228 -1.92 1.07 13.09
C ILE A 228 -2.27 -0.24 13.80
N GLN A 229 -2.20 -1.35 13.06
CA GLN A 229 -2.37 -2.70 13.60
C GLN A 229 -1.19 -3.60 13.19
N GLY A 230 -0.35 -4.01 14.14
CA GLY A 230 0.73 -4.99 13.90
C GLY A 230 0.17 -6.35 13.49
N ASN A 231 -0.86 -6.81 14.21
CA ASN A 231 -1.59 -8.07 14.05
C ASN A 231 -0.88 -9.30 14.63
N LYS A 232 -0.03 -10.00 13.87
CA LYS A 232 0.57 -11.27 14.31
C LYS A 232 2.06 -11.27 14.03
N GLY A 233 2.82 -11.61 15.06
CA GLY A 233 4.27 -11.74 14.99
C GLY A 233 4.87 -10.77 15.98
N ARG A 234 6.19 -10.69 16.04
CA ARG A 234 6.85 -9.68 16.86
C ARG A 234 7.03 -8.43 16.01
N ASP A 235 6.19 -7.45 16.24
CA ASP A 235 6.11 -6.24 15.43
C ASP A 235 6.90 -5.11 16.08
N ARG A 236 7.47 -4.25 15.24
CA ARG A 236 8.09 -2.99 15.64
C ARG A 236 7.29 -1.85 15.03
N ILE A 237 6.65 -1.04 15.87
CA ILE A 237 5.71 -0.01 15.44
C ILE A 237 6.18 1.35 15.95
N PHE A 238 6.14 2.34 15.07
CA PHE A 238 6.32 3.74 15.36
C PHE A 238 5.04 4.48 14.93
N GLY A 239 4.41 5.24 15.83
CA GLY A 239 3.27 6.10 15.52
C GLY A 239 3.72 7.24 14.63
N GLY A 240 4.53 8.14 15.19
CA GLY A 240 5.13 9.25 14.45
C GLY A 240 4.66 10.58 15.01
N PHE A 241 4.26 11.50 14.13
CA PHE A 241 3.66 12.77 14.53
C PHE A 241 2.15 12.71 14.43
N GLY A 242 1.43 13.01 15.51
CA GLY A 242 -0.02 13.07 15.52
C GLY A 242 -0.58 12.23 16.66
N ASN A 243 -1.90 12.24 16.83
CA ASN A 243 -2.54 11.42 17.86
C ASN A 243 -2.88 10.06 17.27
N ASP A 244 -2.04 9.08 17.52
CA ASP A 244 -2.12 7.77 16.88
C ASP A 244 -2.95 6.77 17.67
N THR A 245 -3.55 5.82 16.96
CA THR A 245 -4.19 4.63 17.55
C THR A 245 -3.42 3.39 17.13
N ILE A 246 -2.73 2.77 18.08
CA ILE A 246 -1.81 1.67 17.81
C ILE A 246 -2.25 0.40 18.54
N HIS A 247 -2.32 -0.71 17.79
CA HIS A 247 -2.56 -2.05 18.33
C HIS A 247 -1.42 -3.00 17.90
N GLY A 248 -0.61 -3.47 18.84
CA GLY A 248 0.45 -4.46 18.57
C GLY A 248 -0.14 -5.80 18.10
N GLY A 249 -1.03 -6.37 18.90
CA GLY A 249 -1.83 -7.52 18.52
C GLY A 249 -1.38 -8.80 19.21
N LYS A 250 -0.71 -9.70 18.49
CA LYS A 250 -0.15 -10.94 19.06
C LYS A 250 1.34 -10.93 18.78
N GLY A 251 2.16 -11.01 19.80
CA GLY A 251 3.59 -10.85 19.57
C GLY A 251 4.34 -10.71 20.85
N SER A 252 5.52 -10.14 20.76
CA SER A 252 6.17 -9.49 21.89
C SER A 252 6.64 -8.17 21.32
N ASP A 253 5.71 -7.24 21.20
CA ASP A 253 5.81 -6.13 20.27
C ASP A 253 6.65 -5.00 20.87
N THR A 254 7.27 -4.19 20.02
CA THR A 254 7.95 -2.96 20.43
C THR A 254 7.24 -1.78 19.79
N ILE A 255 6.63 -0.93 20.61
CA ILE A 255 5.76 0.16 20.16
C ILE A 255 6.29 1.48 20.70
N TYR A 256 6.41 2.47 19.82
CA TYR A 256 6.73 3.85 20.15
C TYR A 256 5.60 4.74 19.64
N GLY A 257 4.86 5.43 20.50
CA GLY A 257 3.86 6.43 20.08
C GLY A 257 4.51 7.62 19.40
N GLN A 258 5.58 8.13 20.02
CA GLN A 258 6.36 9.31 19.62
C GLN A 258 5.67 10.63 19.96
N TRP A 259 5.19 11.43 19.00
CA TRP A 259 4.68 12.78 19.28
C TRP A 259 3.17 12.83 19.15
N GLY A 260 2.46 13.17 20.21
CA GLY A 260 1.01 13.34 20.20
C GLY A 260 0.38 12.68 21.41
N ASN A 261 -0.94 12.70 21.49
CA ASN A 261 -1.68 12.03 22.55
C ASN A 261 -2.17 10.68 22.01
N ASP A 262 -1.42 9.63 22.28
CA ASP A 262 -1.60 8.35 21.61
C ASP A 262 -2.48 7.40 22.40
N LEU A 263 -3.19 6.53 21.68
CA LEU A 263 -3.88 5.37 22.24
C LEU A 263 -3.13 4.11 21.82
N ILE A 264 -2.42 3.49 22.78
CA ILE A 264 -1.56 2.34 22.51
C ILE A 264 -2.05 1.11 23.26
N ILE A 265 -2.23 0.02 22.53
CA ILE A 265 -2.66 -1.28 23.04
C ILE A 265 -1.65 -2.34 22.61
N GLY A 266 -0.90 -2.91 23.56
CA GLY A 266 0.10 -3.97 23.32
C GLY A 266 -0.56 -5.24 22.79
N GLY A 267 -1.37 -5.89 23.63
CA GLY A 267 -2.25 -6.97 23.21
C GLY A 267 -1.92 -8.30 23.87
N LYS A 268 -1.23 -9.19 23.18
CA LYS A 268 -0.80 -10.48 23.74
C LYS A 268 0.70 -10.64 23.61
N GLY A 269 1.26 -11.18 24.68
CA GLY A 269 2.68 -11.51 24.82
C GLY A 269 3.41 -10.32 25.44
N ASN A 270 4.71 -10.47 25.65
CA ASN A 270 5.45 -9.51 26.46
C ASN A 270 5.82 -8.30 25.61
N ASP A 271 5.12 -7.19 25.81
CA ASP A 271 5.24 -6.01 24.96
C ASP A 271 6.16 -4.95 25.61
N THR A 272 6.85 -4.17 24.79
CA THR A 272 7.61 -2.98 25.20
C THR A 272 6.98 -1.77 24.54
N ILE A 273 6.47 -0.84 25.33
CA ILE A 273 5.71 0.32 24.87
C ILE A 273 6.29 1.59 25.48
N ASP A 274 6.54 2.59 24.64
CA ASP A 274 6.91 3.95 25.03
C ASP A 274 5.92 4.92 24.37
N GLY A 275 5.15 5.67 25.16
CA GLY A 275 4.18 6.66 24.67
C GLY A 275 4.89 7.79 23.95
N GLY A 276 5.87 8.39 24.62
CA GLY A 276 6.71 9.44 24.06
C GLY A 276 6.31 10.80 24.62
N SER A 277 5.85 11.72 23.77
CA SER A 277 5.49 13.08 24.16
C SER A 277 4.01 13.34 23.93
N GLY A 278 3.29 13.68 25.00
CA GLY A 278 1.86 14.01 24.97
C GLY A 278 1.16 13.32 26.13
N ASN A 279 -0.17 13.33 26.14
CA ASN A 279 -0.93 12.65 27.19
C ASN A 279 -1.42 11.31 26.66
N ASP A 280 -0.66 10.26 26.93
CA ASP A 280 -0.85 8.96 26.28
C ASP A 280 -1.74 8.04 27.10
N ARG A 281 -2.41 7.12 26.40
CA ARG A 281 -3.24 6.07 26.97
C ARG A 281 -2.68 4.72 26.56
N ILE A 282 -2.03 4.04 27.50
CA ILE A 282 -1.29 2.80 27.25
C ILE A 282 -1.98 1.62 27.97
N GLN A 283 -2.17 0.51 27.25
CA GLN A 283 -2.72 -0.73 27.78
C GLN A 283 -1.89 -1.94 27.32
N GLY A 284 -1.13 -2.56 28.24
CA GLY A 284 -0.31 -3.76 27.96
C GLY A 284 -1.15 -5.01 27.64
N ASN A 285 -2.25 -5.19 28.37
CA ASN A 285 -3.20 -6.31 28.29
C ASN A 285 -2.70 -7.64 28.86
N LYS A 286 -2.00 -8.46 28.09
CA LYS A 286 -1.60 -9.82 28.50
C LYS A 286 -0.13 -9.99 28.19
N GLY A 287 0.67 -10.32 29.19
CA GLY A 287 2.10 -10.49 28.98
C GLY A 287 2.84 -9.98 30.20
N HIS A 288 4.15 -10.12 30.21
CA HIS A 288 4.99 -9.37 31.13
C HIS A 288 5.45 -8.12 30.39
N ASP A 289 4.76 -7.01 30.60
CA ASP A 289 4.89 -5.84 29.74
C ASP A 289 5.82 -4.79 30.35
N HIS A 290 6.55 -4.06 29.52
CA HIS A 290 7.32 -2.88 29.91
C HIS A 290 6.68 -1.65 29.27
N LEU A 291 6.09 -0.81 30.09
CA LEU A 291 5.27 0.33 29.67
C LEU A 291 5.88 1.62 30.21
N ARG A 292 6.14 2.57 29.31
CA ARG A 292 6.59 3.92 29.63
C ARG A 292 5.63 4.94 29.06
N GLY A 293 5.20 5.91 29.86
CA GLY A 293 4.38 7.04 29.42
C GLY A 293 5.23 8.03 28.63
N GLY A 294 6.23 8.61 29.29
CA GLY A 294 7.15 9.54 28.67
C GLY A 294 6.95 10.93 29.26
N SER A 295 6.73 11.95 28.45
CA SER A 295 6.44 13.30 28.92
C SER A 295 4.97 13.65 28.72
N GLY A 296 4.29 14.09 29.77
CA GLY A 296 2.90 14.54 29.73
C GLY A 296 2.10 13.93 30.89
N ASN A 297 0.78 13.84 30.76
CA ASN A 297 -0.03 13.25 31.82
C ASN A 297 -0.61 11.93 31.32
N ASP A 298 0.07 10.84 31.63
CA ASP A 298 -0.21 9.56 30.99
C ASP A 298 -1.15 8.68 31.81
N ILE A 299 -1.84 7.78 31.11
CA ILE A 299 -2.70 6.76 31.71
C ILE A 299 -2.17 5.40 31.26
N ILE A 300 -1.59 4.65 32.19
CA ILE A 300 -0.96 3.35 31.91
C ILE A 300 -1.66 2.24 32.67
N HIS A 301 -2.09 1.22 31.93
CA HIS A 301 -2.68 -0.01 32.45
C HIS A 301 -1.83 -1.22 32.04
N GLY A 302 -1.20 -1.91 33.00
CA GLY A 302 -0.40 -3.12 32.77
C GLY A 302 -1.24 -4.25 32.20
N GLY A 303 -2.19 -4.74 33.00
CA GLY A 303 -3.17 -5.72 32.57
C GLY A 303 -3.01 -7.03 33.32
N LYS A 304 -2.53 -8.08 32.66
CA LYS A 304 -2.26 -9.39 33.26
C LYS A 304 -0.81 -9.74 33.06
N GLY A 305 -0.12 -10.06 34.14
CA GLY A 305 1.24 -10.57 34.12
C GLY A 305 2.06 -9.85 35.17
N TRP A 306 3.36 -9.73 34.93
CA TRP A 306 4.26 -9.01 35.84
C TRP A 306 4.79 -7.85 35.03
N ASP A 307 4.22 -6.68 35.28
CA ASP A 307 4.42 -5.54 34.41
C ASP A 307 5.37 -4.52 35.07
N LEU A 308 6.18 -3.86 34.26
CA LEU A 308 6.96 -2.69 34.64
C LEU A 308 6.30 -1.46 34.05
N LEU A 309 5.79 -0.57 34.92
CA LEU A 309 5.17 0.69 34.52
C LEU A 309 6.07 1.85 34.95
N VAL A 310 6.41 2.71 34.01
CA VAL A 310 7.19 3.94 34.23
C VAL A 310 6.34 5.12 33.74
N GLY A 311 5.95 6.03 34.63
CA GLY A 311 5.19 7.22 34.23
C GLY A 311 6.04 8.13 33.35
N GLY A 312 7.11 8.67 33.93
CA GLY A 312 7.95 9.68 33.29
C GLY A 312 7.67 11.08 33.85
N ASP A 313 7.77 12.10 33.01
CA ASP A 313 7.53 13.49 33.39
C ASP A 313 6.03 13.81 33.38
N GLY A 314 5.53 14.45 34.43
CA GLY A 314 4.17 14.98 34.51
C GLY A 314 3.29 14.27 35.55
N HIS A 315 1.96 14.27 35.33
CA HIS A 315 0.99 13.73 36.29
C HIS A 315 0.33 12.46 35.78
N ASP A 316 0.98 11.33 36.05
CA ASP A 316 0.56 10.04 35.54
C ASP A 316 -0.43 9.29 36.44
N TYR A 317 -1.26 8.49 35.79
CA TYR A 317 -2.09 7.46 36.40
C TYR A 317 -1.56 6.08 36.01
N LEU A 318 -1.10 5.31 37.00
CA LEU A 318 -0.47 4.00 36.79
C LEU A 318 -1.27 2.90 37.50
N ASN A 319 -1.66 1.87 36.74
CA ASN A 319 -2.41 0.72 37.24
C ASN A 319 -1.83 -0.58 36.67
N GLY A 320 -1.07 -1.33 37.48
CA GLY A 320 -0.47 -2.60 37.07
C GLY A 320 -1.51 -3.69 36.73
N GLY A 321 -2.66 -3.68 37.40
CA GLY A 321 -3.71 -4.66 37.16
C GLY A 321 -3.48 -5.96 37.92
N LYS A 322 -3.46 -7.09 37.22
CA LYS A 322 -3.36 -8.43 37.79
C LYS A 322 -1.94 -8.97 37.68
N GLY A 323 -1.33 -9.15 38.83
CA GLY A 323 -0.10 -9.92 39.01
C GLY A 323 0.82 -9.20 39.98
N TRP A 324 2.13 -9.38 39.79
CA TRP A 324 3.16 -8.74 40.60
C TRP A 324 3.83 -7.68 39.76
N ASP A 325 3.47 -6.42 40.00
CA ASP A 325 3.87 -5.32 39.14
C ASP A 325 4.91 -4.45 39.83
N ARG A 326 5.77 -3.83 39.02
CA ARG A 326 6.71 -2.80 39.45
C ARG A 326 6.29 -1.48 38.85
N ILE A 327 6.04 -0.50 39.70
CA ILE A 327 5.66 0.85 39.29
C ILE A 327 6.79 1.82 39.67
N ILE A 328 7.18 2.67 38.72
CA ILE A 328 8.16 3.75 38.86
C ILE A 328 7.47 5.06 38.45
N GLN A 329 7.53 6.07 39.31
CA GLN A 329 6.93 7.37 39.08
C GLN A 329 8.04 8.41 38.95
N GLY A 330 8.06 9.15 37.83
CA GLY A 330 9.18 10.02 37.46
C GLY A 330 10.25 9.36 36.58
N ASN A 331 11.34 10.09 36.35
CA ASN A 331 12.46 9.69 35.49
C ASN A 331 13.57 8.89 36.20
N ASP A 332 13.52 8.78 37.53
CA ASP A 332 14.58 8.14 38.31
C ASP A 332 14.25 6.68 38.65
N ASP A 333 15.02 5.75 38.06
CA ASP A 333 15.04 4.30 38.40
C ASP A 333 15.36 3.99 39.88
N GLN A 334 15.67 5.02 40.69
CA GLN A 334 16.23 4.93 42.04
C GLN A 334 15.30 5.46 43.14
N ARG A 335 14.16 6.09 42.84
CA ARG A 335 13.25 6.60 43.87
C ARG A 335 11.81 6.15 43.61
N SER A 336 11.31 5.34 44.56
CA SER A 336 9.93 4.84 44.64
C SER A 336 9.64 3.53 43.90
N THR A 337 10.45 2.50 44.09
CA THR A 337 10.01 1.13 43.79
C THR A 337 9.09 0.65 44.92
N MET A 338 7.78 0.59 44.67
CA MET A 338 6.87 -0.18 45.52
C MET A 338 6.50 -1.46 44.77
N PRO A 339 6.85 -2.66 45.29
CA PRO A 339 6.21 -3.89 44.84
C PRO A 339 4.72 -3.74 45.15
N VAL A 340 3.90 -3.67 44.11
CA VAL A 340 2.45 -3.61 44.27
C VAL A 340 1.89 -5.00 44.05
N GLY A 341 1.15 -5.48 45.05
CA GLY A 341 0.47 -6.77 44.98
C GLY A 341 -0.72 -6.74 44.01
N PRO A 342 -1.36 -7.89 43.75
CA PRO A 342 -2.44 -7.99 42.77
C PRO A 342 -3.58 -6.99 43.04
N GLY A 343 -3.88 -6.10 42.08
CA GLY A 343 -5.02 -5.19 42.12
C GLY A 343 -4.80 -3.84 42.85
N MET A 344 -3.56 -3.44 43.14
CA MET A 344 -3.27 -2.12 43.72
C MET A 344 -3.23 -1.01 42.65
N ILE A 345 -3.89 0.12 42.95
CA ILE A 345 -3.90 1.33 42.12
C ILE A 345 -3.12 2.43 42.86
N LEU A 346 -2.11 3.04 42.23
CA LEU A 346 -1.54 4.30 42.73
C LEU A 346 -2.31 5.47 42.13
N LYS A 347 -3.00 6.23 42.99
CA LYS A 347 -3.68 7.48 42.63
C LYS A 347 -2.87 8.65 43.19
N HIS A 348 -2.30 9.46 42.31
CA HIS A 348 -1.66 10.75 42.60
C HIS A 348 -0.39 10.71 43.46
N ILE A 349 0.78 10.81 42.81
CA ILE A 349 1.99 11.35 43.44
C ILE A 349 2.63 12.31 42.43
N SER A 350 2.64 13.60 42.76
CA SER A 350 3.32 14.63 41.97
C SER A 350 4.84 14.45 42.12
N ALA A 351 5.54 14.23 41.00
CA ALA A 351 6.99 14.39 40.96
C ALA A 351 7.31 15.89 41.11
N ARG A 352 8.10 16.22 42.13
CA ARG A 352 8.65 17.58 42.32
C ARG A 352 9.88 17.77 41.46
#